data_AF-A6M1L3-F1
#
_entry.id   AF-A6M1L3-F1
#
_cell.length_a   1.000
_cell.length_b   1.000
_cell.length_c   1.000
_cell.angle_alpha   90.00
_cell.angle_beta   90.00
_cell.angle_gamma   90.00
#
_symmetry.space_group_name_H-M   'P 1'
#
loop_
_entity.id
_entity.type
_entity.pdbx_description
1 polymer ?
#
loop_
_entity_poly.entity_id
_entity_poly.type
_entity_poly.pdbx_seq_one_letter_code
_entity_poly.pdbx_strand_id
1 'polypeptide(L)'
;MSDIKYIMNIMKYNKVCKCDLCNGIFEEMIKKDGIIMSKGIYSEILDSTVKFMGLVGSKEGPVLFLDSEQYVITNDDFDFIQQSEEGLKGKFTAYINGKKAIELEYKKPFSDFDAWSREEDIDIFQWLLRFSKNSEFKNKFLRIYTT
;
A
#
# COMPACT_ATOMS: atom_id res chain seq x y z
N MET A 1 -21.29 11.46 -4.02
CA MET A 1 -21.05 10.42 -5.05
C MET A 1 -19.96 9.53 -4.51
N SER A 2 -20.10 8.20 -4.57
CA SER A 2 -19.04 7.29 -4.18
C SER A 2 -17.86 7.41 -5.15
N ASP A 3 -16.63 7.44 -4.62
CA ASP A 3 -15.40 7.35 -5.43
C ASP A 3 -14.86 5.92 -5.33
N ILE A 4 -15.36 5.07 -6.22
CA ILE A 4 -14.99 3.66 -6.28
C ILE A 4 -13.75 3.49 -7.16
N LYS A 5 -12.71 2.88 -6.58
CA LYS A 5 -11.47 2.52 -7.25
C LYS A 5 -11.28 1.00 -7.23
N TYR A 6 -10.56 0.49 -8.21
CA TYR A 6 -10.14 -0.92 -8.26
C TYR A 6 -8.63 -0.97 -8.37
N ILE A 7 -7.94 -1.58 -7.40
CA ILE A 7 -6.47 -1.62 -7.37
C ILE A 7 -5.97 -3.07 -7.33
N MET A 8 -4.81 -3.33 -7.93
CA MET A 8 -4.27 -4.69 -8.01
C MET A 8 -3.55 -5.07 -6.73
N ASN A 9 -3.61 -6.34 -6.36
CA ASN A 9 -2.70 -6.86 -5.36
C ASN A 9 -1.27 -6.86 -5.94
N ILE A 10 -0.29 -6.38 -5.18
CA ILE A 10 1.10 -6.29 -5.66
C ILE A 10 1.74 -7.67 -5.85
N MET A 11 1.24 -8.68 -5.14
CA MET A 11 1.76 -10.05 -5.15
C MET A 11 0.93 -10.98 -6.05
N LYS A 12 -0.40 -10.83 -6.01
CA LYS A 12 -1.35 -11.76 -6.61
C LYS A 12 -2.13 -11.09 -7.75
N TYR A 13 -1.65 -11.22 -8.99
CA TYR A 13 -2.24 -10.54 -10.17
C TYR A 13 -3.72 -10.83 -10.44
N ASN A 14 -4.24 -11.96 -9.95
CA ASN A 14 -5.66 -12.32 -10.07
C ASN A 14 -6.54 -11.73 -8.97
N LYS A 15 -5.97 -11.03 -7.99
CA LYS A 15 -6.68 -10.38 -6.89
C LYS A 15 -6.76 -8.87 -7.07
N VAL A 16 -7.91 -8.32 -6.73
CA VAL A 16 -8.25 -6.90 -6.85
C VAL A 16 -8.91 -6.45 -5.56
N CYS A 17 -8.57 -5.25 -5.10
CA CYS A 17 -9.30 -4.58 -4.03
C CYS A 17 -10.24 -3.55 -4.64
N LYS A 18 -11.53 -3.63 -4.31
CA LYS A 18 -12.51 -2.57 -4.54
C LYS A 18 -12.44 -1.61 -3.35
N CYS A 19 -12.07 -0.37 -3.61
CA CYS A 19 -11.94 0.69 -2.62
C CYS A 19 -13.06 1.70 -2.81
N ASP A 20 -13.90 1.92 -1.79
CA ASP A 20 -14.81 3.06 -1.72
C ASP A 20 -14.20 4.10 -0.77
N LEU A 21 -13.53 5.10 -1.35
CA LEU A 21 -12.81 6.11 -0.58
C LEU A 21 -13.76 6.98 0.26
N CYS A 22 -15.02 7.13 -0.15
CA CYS A 22 -15.99 7.92 0.60
C CYS A 22 -16.47 7.19 1.86
N ASN A 23 -16.57 5.86 1.79
CA ASN A 23 -17.14 5.05 2.86
C ASN A 23 -16.11 4.22 3.63
N GLY A 24 -14.83 4.25 3.25
CA GLY A 24 -13.77 3.45 3.88
C GLY A 24 -13.96 1.95 3.69
N ILE A 25 -14.57 1.54 2.58
CA ILE A 25 -14.83 0.13 2.28
C ILE A 25 -13.71 -0.40 1.39
N PHE A 26 -13.03 -1.44 1.85
CA PHE A 26 -11.98 -2.13 1.12
C PHE A 26 -12.33 -3.62 1.07
N GLU A 27 -12.69 -4.09 -0.11
CA GLU A 27 -13.17 -5.45 -0.32
C GLU A 27 -12.27 -6.16 -1.34
N GLU A 28 -11.70 -7.29 -0.95
CA GLU A 28 -10.95 -8.13 -1.86
C GLU A 28 -11.89 -8.96 -2.73
N MET A 29 -11.56 -9.04 -4.02
CA MET A 29 -12.29 -9.82 -5.01
C MET A 29 -11.34 -10.41 -6.06
N ILE A 30 -11.82 -11.41 -6.79
CA ILE A 30 -11.11 -11.97 -7.93
C ILE A 30 -11.29 -11.04 -9.14
N LYS A 31 -10.20 -10.79 -9.87
CA LYS A 31 -10.20 -10.03 -11.12
C LYS A 31 -11.14 -10.69 -12.13
N LYS A 32 -12.08 -9.91 -12.67
CA LYS A 32 -13.01 -10.31 -13.74
C LYS A 32 -12.83 -9.40 -14.94
N ASP A 33 -13.24 -9.89 -16.11
CA ASP A 33 -13.26 -9.08 -17.34
C ASP A 33 -14.14 -7.84 -17.16
N GLY A 34 -13.70 -6.72 -17.73
CA GLY A 34 -14.40 -5.43 -17.65
C GLY A 34 -14.08 -4.57 -16.42
N ILE A 35 -13.30 -5.05 -15.46
CA ILE A 35 -12.82 -4.20 -14.35
C ILE A 35 -11.73 -3.25 -14.85
N ILE A 36 -12.01 -1.95 -14.81
CA ILE A 36 -11.04 -0.90 -15.12
C ILE A 36 -10.20 -0.62 -13.88
N MET A 37 -8.91 -0.94 -13.96
CA MET A 37 -7.98 -0.72 -12.85
C MET A 37 -7.69 0.77 -12.69
N SER A 38 -7.84 1.22 -11.45
CA SER A 38 -7.34 2.49 -10.96
C SER A 38 -5.85 2.40 -10.66
N LYS A 39 -5.22 3.56 -10.59
CA LYS A 39 -3.83 3.66 -10.22
C LYS A 39 -3.67 3.40 -8.72
N GLY A 40 -3.02 2.31 -8.37
CA GLY A 40 -2.83 1.91 -6.99
C GLY A 40 -2.49 0.45 -6.86
N ILE A 41 -2.09 0.06 -5.66
CA ILE A 41 -1.71 -1.30 -5.30
C ILE A 41 -2.14 -1.58 -3.86
N TYR A 42 -2.34 -2.86 -3.53
CA TYR A 42 -2.52 -3.28 -2.14
C TYR A 42 -1.81 -4.60 -1.88
N SER A 43 -1.67 -4.95 -0.59
CA SER A 43 -1.18 -6.23 -0.14
C SER A 43 -1.93 -6.70 1.10
N GLU A 44 -1.92 -8.00 1.30
CA GLU A 44 -2.32 -8.64 2.56
C GLU A 44 -1.12 -8.56 3.52
N ILE A 45 -1.35 -8.01 4.72
CA ILE A 45 -0.38 -8.02 5.80
C ILE A 45 -0.69 -9.23 6.68
N LEU A 46 0.27 -10.14 6.77
CA LEU A 46 0.19 -11.31 7.63
C LEU A 46 0.76 -10.97 9.01
N ASP A 47 -0.11 -10.85 10.01
CA ASP A 47 0.22 -10.83 11.43
C ASP A 47 -0.70 -11.82 12.19
N SER A 48 -1.07 -11.55 13.44
CA SER A 48 -2.09 -12.23 14.23
C SER A 48 -3.49 -12.21 13.58
N THR A 49 -3.76 -11.21 12.75
CA THR A 49 -4.96 -11.06 11.93
C THR A 49 -4.57 -10.57 10.54
N VAL A 50 -5.31 -10.99 9.50
CA VAL A 50 -5.09 -10.49 8.14
C VAL A 50 -5.60 -9.05 8.06
N LYS A 51 -4.69 -8.12 7.70
CA LYS A 51 -5.04 -6.73 7.40
C LYS A 51 -4.75 -6.42 5.95
N PHE A 52 -5.45 -5.45 5.38
CA PHE A 52 -5.19 -4.97 4.02
C PHE A 52 -4.54 -3.61 4.08
N MET A 53 -3.39 -3.46 3.44
CA MET A 53 -2.77 -2.15 3.28
C MET A 53 -2.52 -1.87 1.82
N GLY A 54 -2.68 -0.61 1.44
CA GLY A 54 -2.38 -0.22 0.09
C GLY A 54 -2.32 1.27 -0.11
N LEU A 55 -2.18 1.61 -1.38
CA LEU A 55 -2.09 2.95 -1.87
C LEU A 55 -3.00 3.07 -3.09
N VAL A 56 -3.79 4.12 -3.15
CA VAL A 56 -4.65 4.42 -4.30
C VAL A 56 -4.59 5.89 -4.65
N GLY A 57 -4.60 6.19 -5.95
CA GLY A 57 -4.61 7.56 -6.43
C GLY A 57 -5.97 8.23 -6.24
N SER A 58 -5.94 9.53 -5.91
CA SER A 58 -7.13 10.37 -5.78
C SER A 58 -6.85 11.79 -6.28
N LYS A 59 -7.90 12.62 -6.35
CA LYS A 59 -7.78 14.03 -6.77
C LYS A 59 -6.99 14.88 -5.79
N GLU A 60 -7.05 14.55 -4.50
CA GLU A 60 -6.40 15.32 -3.43
C GLU A 60 -4.96 14.87 -3.18
N GLY A 61 -4.61 13.69 -3.70
CA GLY A 61 -3.30 13.06 -3.53
C GLY A 61 -3.39 11.56 -3.34
N PRO A 62 -2.25 10.86 -3.28
CA PRO A 62 -2.23 9.46 -2.88
C PRO A 62 -2.93 9.24 -1.54
N VAL A 63 -3.77 8.20 -1.48
CA VAL A 63 -4.44 7.74 -0.25
C VAL A 63 -3.79 6.45 0.19
N LEU A 64 -3.07 6.50 1.30
CA LEU A 64 -2.60 5.30 1.99
C LEU A 64 -3.74 4.78 2.85
N PHE A 65 -4.01 3.48 2.84
CA PHE A 65 -5.05 2.89 3.66
C PHE A 65 -4.54 1.67 4.44
N LEU A 66 -5.14 1.45 5.60
CA LEU A 66 -5.00 0.24 6.41
C LEU A 66 -6.39 -0.20 6.84
N ASP A 67 -6.85 -1.33 6.31
CA ASP A 67 -8.23 -1.79 6.39
C ASP A 67 -9.19 -0.66 5.98
N SER A 68 -10.03 -0.16 6.89
CA SER A 68 -10.99 0.92 6.62
C SER A 68 -10.43 2.33 6.86
N GLU A 69 -9.24 2.44 7.46
CA GLU A 69 -8.62 3.73 7.76
C GLU A 69 -7.91 4.28 6.53
N GLN A 70 -8.03 5.59 6.32
CA GLN A 70 -7.50 6.29 5.15
C GLN A 70 -6.68 7.51 5.56
N TYR A 71 -5.58 7.71 4.86
CA TYR A 71 -4.60 8.75 5.13
C TYR A 71 -4.18 9.42 3.83
N VAL A 72 -4.70 10.62 3.58
CA VAL A 72 -4.42 11.41 2.37
C VAL A 72 -3.07 12.11 2.48
N ILE A 73 -2.21 11.87 1.50
CA ILE A 73 -0.88 12.48 1.38
C ILE A 73 -1.01 13.68 0.43
N THR A 74 -1.03 14.89 0.98
CA THR A 74 -1.34 16.12 0.23
C THR A 74 -0.10 16.91 -0.22
N ASN A 75 1.05 16.61 0.38
CA ASN A 75 2.31 17.32 0.17
C ASN A 75 3.49 16.35 0.36
N ASP A 76 4.73 16.84 0.31
CA ASP A 76 5.95 16.06 0.48
C ASP A 76 6.36 15.85 1.95
N ASP A 77 5.52 16.27 2.90
CA ASP A 77 5.67 16.03 4.34
C ASP A 77 5.11 14.66 4.73
N PHE A 78 5.69 13.61 4.14
CA PHE A 78 5.46 12.23 4.55
C PHE A 78 6.77 11.47 4.68
N ASP A 79 6.83 10.52 5.59
CA ASP A 79 7.96 9.61 5.73
C ASP A 79 7.49 8.20 6.05
N PHE A 80 8.25 7.22 5.58
CA PHE A 80 8.01 5.81 5.82
C PHE A 80 9.25 5.24 6.47
N ILE A 81 9.05 4.49 7.54
CA ILE A 81 10.13 3.86 8.29
C ILE A 81 9.80 2.38 8.43
N GLN A 82 10.76 1.53 8.08
CA GLN A 82 10.71 0.10 8.35
C GLN A 82 11.87 -0.27 9.24
N GLN A 83 11.55 -0.92 10.35
CA GLN A 83 12.51 -1.48 11.26
C GLN A 83 12.46 -2.99 11.12
N SER A 84 13.65 -3.59 11.00
CA SER A 84 13.78 -5.04 11.08
C SER A 84 13.83 -5.44 12.54
N GLU A 85 12.94 -6.35 12.93
CA GLU A 85 12.99 -7.01 14.23
C GLU A 85 13.63 -8.40 14.08
N GLU A 86 13.91 -9.07 15.20
CA GLU A 86 14.50 -10.41 15.19
C GLU A 86 13.64 -11.40 14.39
N GLY A 87 14.30 -12.20 13.53
CA GLY A 87 13.65 -13.19 12.69
C GLY A 87 12.87 -12.59 11.50
N LEU A 88 11.69 -13.14 11.24
CA LEU A 88 10.82 -12.74 10.11
C LEU A 88 9.83 -11.64 10.49
N LYS A 89 10.12 -10.84 11.52
CA LYS A 89 9.26 -9.73 11.94
C LYS A 89 9.77 -8.40 11.43
N GLY A 90 8.84 -7.53 11.07
CA GLY A 90 9.10 -6.16 10.70
C GLY A 90 8.12 -5.24 11.38
N LYS A 91 8.57 -4.02 11.65
CA LYS A 91 7.71 -2.93 12.09
C LYS A 91 7.70 -1.85 11.02
N PHE A 92 6.51 -1.40 10.63
CA PHE A 92 6.33 -0.32 9.68
C PHE A 92 5.66 0.87 10.38
N THR A 93 6.18 2.06 10.11
CA THR A 93 5.60 3.32 10.59
C THR A 93 5.48 4.30 9.43
N ALA A 94 4.30 4.89 9.26
CA ALA A 94 4.07 5.99 8.33
C ALA A 94 3.80 7.29 9.08
N TYR A 95 4.52 8.33 8.71
CA TYR A 95 4.26 9.72 9.08
C TYR A 95 3.67 10.42 7.86
N ILE A 96 2.51 11.05 8.04
CA ILE A 96 1.81 11.77 6.97
C ILE A 96 1.40 13.13 7.51
N ASN A 97 1.75 14.19 6.80
CA ASN A 97 1.56 15.59 7.18
C ASN A 97 2.08 15.86 8.61
N GLY A 98 3.29 15.37 8.90
CA GLY A 98 3.98 15.55 10.18
C GLY A 98 3.42 14.74 11.37
N LYS A 99 2.44 13.86 11.15
CA LYS A 99 1.81 13.05 12.21
C LYS A 99 2.00 11.56 11.95
N LYS A 100 2.21 10.79 13.03
CA LYS A 100 2.20 9.32 12.95
C LYS A 100 0.80 8.85 12.57
N ALA A 101 0.66 8.32 11.36
CA ALA A 101 -0.59 7.87 10.78
C ALA A 101 -0.78 6.36 11.00
N ILE A 102 0.26 5.57 10.68
CA ILE A 102 0.21 4.11 10.78
C ILE A 102 1.40 3.64 11.60
N GLU A 103 1.18 2.68 12.49
CA GLU A 103 2.20 1.89 13.15
C GLU A 103 1.70 0.45 13.25
N LEU A 104 2.42 -0.50 12.64
CA LEU A 104 2.05 -1.91 12.68
C LEU A 104 3.27 -2.82 12.66
N GLU A 105 3.11 -3.98 13.28
CA GLU A 105 4.01 -5.12 13.17
C GLU A 105 3.46 -6.09 12.13
N TYR A 106 4.35 -6.77 11.42
CA TYR A 106 3.99 -7.74 10.40
C TYR A 106 5.07 -8.82 10.26
N LYS A 107 4.64 -9.96 9.71
CA LYS A 107 5.54 -11.00 9.25
C LYS A 107 6.05 -10.64 7.85
N LYS A 108 7.36 -10.50 7.71
CA LYS A 108 8.02 -10.32 6.42
C LYS A 108 7.77 -11.53 5.53
N PRO A 109 7.57 -11.34 4.21
CA PRO A 109 7.56 -12.45 3.27
C PRO A 109 8.88 -13.24 3.35
N PHE A 110 8.83 -14.55 3.12
CA PHE A 110 10.02 -15.40 3.16
C PHE A 110 10.93 -15.03 1.99
N SER A 111 12.15 -14.56 2.27
CA SER A 111 13.17 -14.39 1.24
C SER A 111 13.91 -15.70 0.98
N ASP A 112 13.19 -16.82 0.77
CA ASP A 112 13.84 -17.97 0.14
C ASP A 112 13.90 -17.64 -1.34
N PHE A 113 15.08 -17.18 -1.78
CA PHE A 113 15.46 -17.08 -3.18
C PHE A 113 15.45 -18.48 -3.80
N ASP A 114 14.27 -19.06 -4.01
CA ASP A 114 14.13 -20.16 -4.94
C ASP A 114 14.28 -19.56 -6.35
N ALA A 115 15.31 -19.99 -7.07
CA ALA A 115 15.54 -19.59 -8.46
C ALA A 115 14.38 -19.96 -9.40
N TRP A 116 13.42 -20.76 -8.91
CA TRP A 116 12.19 -21.15 -9.60
C TRP A 116 10.93 -20.45 -9.07
N SER A 117 11.00 -19.66 -8.00
CA SER A 117 9.88 -18.82 -7.56
C SER A 117 9.65 -17.74 -8.61
N ARG A 118 8.49 -17.80 -9.28
CA ARG A 118 8.10 -16.84 -10.33
C ARG A 118 7.46 -15.58 -9.78
N GLU A 119 7.29 -15.48 -8.46
CA GLU A 119 6.70 -14.34 -7.81
C GLU A 119 7.80 -13.67 -6.99
N GLU A 120 8.34 -12.56 -7.50
CA GLU A 120 9.13 -11.66 -6.68
C GLU A 120 8.24 -11.24 -5.52
N ASP A 121 8.56 -11.66 -4.30
CA ASP A 121 7.81 -11.26 -3.12
C ASP A 121 8.07 -9.76 -2.84
N ILE A 122 7.38 -8.88 -3.56
CA ILE A 122 7.52 -7.44 -3.38
C ILE A 122 6.86 -7.04 -2.06
N ASP A 123 7.69 -6.89 -1.04
CA ASP A 123 7.31 -6.26 0.22
C ASP A 123 6.79 -4.83 -0.04
N ILE A 124 5.47 -4.63 0.15
CA ILE A 124 4.80 -3.33 -0.05
C ILE A 124 5.45 -2.23 0.81
N PHE A 125 5.99 -2.58 1.97
CA PHE A 125 6.65 -1.62 2.86
C PHE A 125 7.97 -1.16 2.24
N GLN A 126 8.79 -2.08 1.74
CA GLN A 126 10.01 -1.78 0.97
C GLN A 126 9.72 -0.96 -0.28
N TRP A 127 8.61 -1.25 -0.96
CA TRP A 127 8.16 -0.47 -2.11
C TRP A 127 7.80 0.98 -1.71
N LEU A 128 7.04 1.18 -0.62
CA LEU A 128 6.67 2.51 -0.10
C LEU A 128 7.91 3.32 0.32
N LEU A 129 8.85 2.70 1.04
CA LEU A 129 10.09 3.34 1.50
C LEU A 129 10.92 3.96 0.39
N ARG A 130 10.89 3.39 -0.83
CA ARG A 130 11.63 3.95 -1.97
C ARG A 130 11.18 5.36 -2.31
N PHE A 131 9.92 5.71 -2.02
CA PHE A 131 9.36 7.02 -2.33
C PHE A 131 9.62 8.07 -1.24
N SER A 132 9.90 7.68 0.01
CA SER A 132 10.18 8.64 1.09
C SER A 132 11.64 9.10 1.16
N LYS A 133 12.55 8.51 0.36
CA LYS A 133 14.01 8.72 0.46
C LYS A 133 14.47 10.16 0.26
N ASN A 134 13.87 10.90 -0.67
CA ASN A 134 14.23 12.30 -0.94
C ASN A 134 13.07 13.06 -1.59
N SER A 135 13.15 14.40 -1.59
CA SER A 135 12.10 15.27 -2.10
C SER A 135 11.76 15.04 -3.57
N GLU A 136 12.72 14.64 -4.40
CA GLU A 136 12.46 14.34 -5.83
C GLU A 136 11.53 13.12 -5.96
N PHE A 137 11.83 12.03 -5.27
CA PHE A 137 10.99 10.83 -5.27
C PHE A 137 9.63 11.10 -4.64
N LYS A 138 9.55 11.91 -3.58
CA LYS A 138 8.28 12.31 -2.96
C LYS A 138 7.41 13.11 -3.92
N ASN A 139 7.98 14.09 -4.61
CA ASN A 139 7.27 14.88 -5.61
C ASN A 139 6.81 14.04 -6.80
N LYS A 140 7.67 13.11 -7.26
CA LYS A 140 7.31 12.15 -8.31
C LYS A 140 6.16 11.24 -7.86
N PHE A 141 6.19 10.77 -6.63
CA PHE A 141 5.14 9.95 -6.04
C PHE A 141 3.80 10.68 -6.00
N LEU A 142 3.76 11.91 -5.50
CA LEU A 142 2.57 12.76 -5.51
C LEU A 142 2.02 12.93 -6.93
N ARG A 143 2.87 13.37 -7.87
CA ARG A 143 2.46 13.56 -9.29
C ARG A 143 1.92 12.28 -9.93
N ILE A 144 2.47 11.14 -9.57
CA ILE A 144 2.02 9.85 -10.07
C ILE A 144 0.62 9.55 -9.53
N TYR A 145 0.37 9.69 -8.24
CA TYR A 145 -0.88 9.24 -7.62
C TYR A 145 -1.96 10.31 -7.46
N THR A 146 -1.69 11.57 -7.80
CA THR A 146 -2.74 12.59 -7.93
C THR A 146 -3.39 12.46 -9.32
N THR A 147 -4.69 12.17 -9.38
CA THR A 147 -5.44 11.89 -10.64
C THR A 147 -6.64 12.78 -10.84
#